data_AF-A0AAI8MXY5-F1
#
_entry.id   AF-A0AAI8MXY5-F1
#
_cell.length_a   1.000
_cell.length_b   1.000
_cell.length_c   1.000
_cell.angle_alpha   90.00
_cell.angle_beta   90.00
_cell.angle_gamma   90.00
#
_symmetry.space_group_name_H-M   'P 1'
#
loop_
_entity.id
_entity.type
_entity.pdbx_description
1 polymer ?
#
loop_
_entity_poly.entity_id
_entity_poly.type
_entity_poly.pdbx_seq_one_letter_code
_entity_poly.pdbx_strand_id
1 'polypeptide(L)'
;MPRPAKSATLQLIQGNPNKKNTEELAARAEHEKKLKMRSDNIKPPTWLDKVGKKEFKRVAALLAEVEIITEADISMLAAYCNAYSQYISISKVIEEDGIMVHTEGEDEEGNPIKLIGEEHPLLKRQKNYYDQMKSAANDFGLTPSARAKLAITRTQEEREKTAAEKEFKNV
;
A
#
# COMPACT_ATOMS: atom_id res chain seq x y z
N MET A 1 -9.57 -17.27 12.88
CA MET A 1 -9.13 -17.18 11.47
C MET A 1 -8.27 -18.39 11.15
N PRO A 2 -8.37 -18.99 9.95
CA PRO A 2 -7.47 -20.04 9.49
C PRO A 2 -6.02 -19.50 9.50
N ARG A 3 -5.06 -20.29 9.99
CA ARG A 3 -3.64 -19.92 9.88
C ARG A 3 -3.23 -20.02 8.40
N PRO A 4 -2.48 -19.03 7.88
CA PRO A 4 -1.97 -19.11 6.51
C PRO A 4 -1.11 -20.36 6.35
N ALA A 5 -1.16 -20.96 5.16
CA ALA A 5 -0.36 -22.15 4.86
C ALA A 5 1.13 -21.80 4.88
N LYS A 6 1.94 -22.60 5.60
CA LYS A 6 3.41 -22.48 5.58
C LYS A 6 3.94 -22.60 4.15
N SER A 7 5.03 -21.92 3.84
CA SER A 7 5.67 -22.06 2.53
C SER A 7 6.17 -23.51 2.31
N ALA A 8 6.18 -23.94 1.06
CA ALA A 8 6.65 -25.29 0.72
C ALA A 8 8.13 -25.47 1.06
N THR A 9 8.92 -24.42 0.86
CA THR A 9 10.35 -24.39 1.24
C THR A 9 10.53 -24.68 2.73
N LEU A 10 9.73 -24.05 3.61
CA LEU A 10 9.81 -24.29 5.05
C LEU A 10 9.38 -25.71 5.43
N GLN A 11 8.35 -26.24 4.77
CA GLN A 11 7.89 -27.61 5.02
C GLN A 11 8.94 -28.66 4.61
N LEU A 12 9.70 -28.41 3.54
CA LEU A 12 10.81 -29.27 3.13
C LEU A 12 11.94 -29.26 4.16
N ILE A 13 12.31 -28.07 4.67
CA ILE A 13 13.34 -27.94 5.72
C ILE A 13 12.90 -28.64 7.02
N GLN A 14 11.59 -28.60 7.36
CA GLN A 14 11.00 -29.30 8.51
C GLN A 14 10.87 -30.83 8.32
N GLY A 15 11.42 -31.40 7.24
CA GLY A 15 11.32 -32.84 7.00
C GLY A 15 9.90 -33.32 6.66
N ASN A 16 9.06 -32.45 6.09
CA ASN A 16 7.69 -32.75 5.68
C ASN A 16 6.81 -33.29 6.84
N PRO A 17 6.54 -32.49 7.88
CA PRO A 17 5.84 -32.94 9.09
C PRO A 17 4.42 -33.43 8.83
N ASN A 18 3.80 -32.97 7.73
CA ASN A 18 2.45 -33.35 7.33
C ASN A 18 2.42 -34.57 6.39
N LYS A 19 3.57 -35.21 6.13
CA LYS A 19 3.69 -36.38 5.23
C LYS A 19 3.02 -36.18 3.87
N LYS A 20 3.13 -34.98 3.30
CA LYS A 20 2.63 -34.66 1.96
C LYS A 20 3.46 -35.38 0.89
N ASN A 21 2.99 -35.39 -0.35
CA ASN A 21 3.81 -35.86 -1.46
C ASN A 21 5.07 -34.97 -1.59
N THR A 22 6.25 -35.57 -1.45
CA THR A 22 7.53 -34.87 -1.48
C THR A 22 7.82 -34.24 -2.85
N GLU A 23 7.43 -34.89 -3.94
CA GLU A 23 7.62 -34.37 -5.30
C GLU A 23 6.74 -33.14 -5.55
N GLU A 24 5.49 -33.20 -5.12
CA GLU A 24 4.55 -32.07 -5.19
C GLU A 24 5.05 -30.89 -4.34
N LEU A 25 5.58 -31.17 -3.14
CA LEU A 25 6.11 -30.15 -2.25
C LEU A 25 7.39 -29.51 -2.81
N ALA A 26 8.28 -30.28 -3.42
CA ALA A 26 9.46 -29.78 -4.11
C ALA A 26 9.08 -28.92 -5.33
N ALA A 27 8.13 -29.39 -6.15
CA ALA A 27 7.61 -28.62 -7.27
C ALA A 27 7.03 -27.28 -6.81
N ARG A 28 6.23 -27.30 -5.72
CA ARG A 28 5.67 -26.07 -5.14
C ARG A 28 6.75 -25.11 -4.65
N ALA A 29 7.81 -25.60 -4.00
CA ALA A 29 8.92 -24.75 -3.56
C ALA A 29 9.65 -24.09 -4.73
N GLU A 30 9.85 -24.80 -5.84
CA GLU A 30 10.42 -24.23 -7.07
C GLU A 30 9.48 -23.21 -7.73
N HIS A 31 8.16 -23.45 -7.72
CA HIS A 31 7.18 -22.47 -8.17
C HIS A 31 7.17 -21.22 -7.28
N GLU A 32 7.26 -21.37 -5.95
CA GLU A 32 7.36 -20.24 -5.01
C GLU A 32 8.60 -19.37 -5.30
N LYS A 33 9.76 -19.98 -5.60
CA LYS A 33 10.96 -19.24 -6.00
C LYS A 33 10.78 -18.51 -7.33
N LYS A 34 10.17 -19.16 -8.34
CA LYS A 34 9.92 -18.55 -9.65
C LYS A 34 8.92 -17.39 -9.60
N LEU A 35 8.03 -17.38 -8.62
CA LEU A 35 7.06 -16.30 -8.39
C LEU A 35 7.65 -15.11 -7.63
N LYS A 36 8.90 -15.17 -7.19
CA LYS A 36 9.57 -14.02 -6.58
C LYS A 36 9.80 -12.93 -7.63
N MET A 37 9.10 -11.81 -7.47
CA MET A 37 9.19 -10.68 -8.39
C MET A 37 10.52 -9.93 -8.24
N ARG A 38 10.95 -9.28 -9.32
CA ARG A 38 12.14 -8.41 -9.32
C ARG A 38 11.90 -7.14 -8.53
N SER A 39 12.96 -6.55 -7.98
CA SER A 39 12.92 -5.32 -7.21
C SER A 39 13.99 -4.28 -7.63
N ASP A 40 14.66 -4.51 -8.75
CA ASP A 40 15.84 -3.72 -9.14
C ASP A 40 15.49 -2.37 -9.79
N ASN A 41 14.33 -2.27 -10.44
CA ASN A 41 13.96 -1.08 -11.23
C ASN A 41 12.67 -0.41 -10.74
N ILE A 42 12.65 0.00 -9.47
CA ILE A 42 11.53 0.75 -8.89
C ILE A 42 11.66 2.24 -9.24
N LYS A 43 10.95 2.69 -10.27
CA LYS A 43 10.97 4.08 -10.74
C LYS A 43 9.56 4.65 -10.87
N PRO A 44 9.37 5.95 -10.59
CA PRO A 44 8.06 6.56 -10.74
C PRO A 44 7.67 6.59 -12.23
N PRO A 45 6.40 6.31 -12.56
CA PRO A 45 5.91 6.44 -13.93
C PRO A 45 6.04 7.86 -14.49
N THR A 46 6.14 7.96 -15.82
CA THR A 46 6.34 9.24 -16.52
C THR A 46 5.15 10.19 -16.37
N TRP A 47 3.93 9.63 -16.33
CA TRP A 47 2.67 10.37 -16.19
C TRP A 47 2.46 11.02 -14.82
N LEU A 48 3.22 10.60 -13.80
CA LEU A 48 3.10 11.14 -12.46
C LEU A 48 3.64 12.56 -12.40
N ASP A 49 2.96 13.45 -11.71
CA ASP A 49 3.33 14.85 -11.58
C ASP A 49 4.57 15.04 -10.67
N LYS A 50 5.05 16.28 -10.51
CA LYS A 50 6.26 16.56 -9.73
C LYS A 50 6.10 16.19 -8.25
N VAL A 51 4.93 16.45 -7.67
CA VAL A 51 4.64 16.15 -6.26
C VAL A 51 4.54 14.64 -6.05
N GLY A 52 3.78 13.94 -6.89
CA GLY A 52 3.67 12.49 -6.86
C GLY A 52 5.01 11.80 -7.09
N LYS A 53 5.84 12.26 -8.05
CA LYS A 53 7.20 11.72 -8.28
C LYS A 53 8.11 11.86 -7.06
N LYS A 54 8.02 12.98 -6.33
CA LYS A 54 8.78 13.19 -5.10
C LYS A 54 8.33 12.20 -4.03
N GLU A 55 7.02 12.06 -3.85
CA GLU A 55 6.45 11.14 -2.86
C GLU A 55 6.76 9.68 -3.19
N PHE A 56 6.67 9.29 -4.45
CA PHE A 56 7.01 7.95 -4.92
C PHE A 56 8.44 7.59 -4.55
N LYS A 57 9.39 8.48 -4.82
CA LYS A 57 10.81 8.25 -4.47
C LYS A 57 11.00 8.11 -2.96
N ARG A 58 10.34 8.95 -2.17
CA ARG A 58 10.40 8.91 -0.70
C ARG A 58 9.87 7.58 -0.17
N VAL A 59 8.68 7.16 -0.62
CA VAL A 59 8.03 5.93 -0.15
C VAL A 59 8.73 4.68 -0.67
N ALA A 60 9.15 4.66 -1.94
CA ALA A 60 9.89 3.55 -2.51
C ALA A 60 11.22 3.31 -1.77
N ALA A 61 11.94 4.37 -1.37
CA ALA A 61 13.15 4.24 -0.56
C ALA A 61 12.86 3.58 0.79
N LEU A 62 11.82 4.05 1.51
CA LEU A 62 11.42 3.46 2.79
C LEU A 62 11.01 1.98 2.67
N LEU A 63 10.31 1.62 1.59
CA LEU A 63 9.87 0.24 1.35
C LEU A 63 11.01 -0.68 0.89
N ALA A 64 12.01 -0.13 0.20
CA ALA A 64 13.20 -0.86 -0.21
C ALA A 64 14.09 -1.22 0.99
N GLU A 65 14.23 -0.34 1.98
CA GLU A 65 14.98 -0.61 3.23
C GLU A 65 14.49 -1.86 3.97
N VAL A 66 13.20 -2.19 3.82
CA VAL A 66 12.56 -3.34 4.47
C VAL A 66 12.26 -4.48 3.50
N GLU A 67 12.74 -4.40 2.25
CA GLU A 67 12.58 -5.45 1.21
C GLU A 67 11.12 -5.88 0.95
N ILE A 68 10.16 -4.94 1.03
CA ILE A 68 8.72 -5.24 0.87
C ILE A 68 8.21 -4.94 -0.55
N ILE A 69 8.91 -4.12 -1.33
CA ILE A 69 8.44 -3.64 -2.64
C ILE A 69 9.11 -4.35 -3.82
N THR A 70 8.32 -4.63 -4.86
CA THR A 70 8.74 -5.24 -6.12
C THR A 70 8.27 -4.42 -7.32
N GLU A 71 8.74 -4.77 -8.53
CA GLU A 71 8.31 -4.11 -9.77
C GLU A 71 6.80 -4.24 -10.03
N ALA A 72 6.16 -5.30 -9.51
CA ALA A 72 4.72 -5.50 -9.62
C ALA A 72 3.92 -4.41 -8.87
N ASP A 73 4.52 -3.79 -7.87
CA ASP A 73 3.87 -2.83 -6.98
C ASP A 73 3.91 -1.40 -7.51
N ILE A 74 4.70 -1.12 -8.56
CA ILE A 74 4.94 0.22 -9.10
C ILE A 74 3.64 0.94 -9.42
N SER A 75 2.69 0.26 -10.07
CA SER A 75 1.41 0.86 -10.48
C SER A 75 0.57 1.26 -9.27
N MET A 76 0.53 0.42 -8.24
CA MET A 76 -0.24 0.68 -7.02
C MET A 76 0.40 1.79 -6.19
N LEU A 77 1.74 1.79 -6.06
CA LEU A 77 2.46 2.88 -5.42
C LEU A 77 2.28 4.20 -6.19
N ALA A 78 2.30 4.17 -7.52
CA ALA A 78 2.05 5.36 -8.32
C ALA A 78 0.62 5.89 -8.16
N ALA A 79 -0.38 5.01 -8.03
CA ALA A 79 -1.75 5.40 -7.72
C ALA A 79 -1.86 6.08 -6.34
N TYR A 80 -1.18 5.53 -5.32
CA TYR A 80 -1.06 6.17 -4.00
C TYR A 80 -0.46 7.58 -4.11
N CYS A 81 0.66 7.73 -4.83
CA CYS A 81 1.35 9.01 -4.98
C CYS A 81 0.54 10.01 -5.80
N ASN A 82 -0.25 9.56 -6.77
CA ASN A 82 -1.17 10.40 -7.51
C ASN A 82 -2.29 10.91 -6.59
N ALA A 83 -2.90 10.04 -5.79
CA ALA A 83 -3.91 10.45 -4.81
C ALA A 83 -3.32 11.44 -3.78
N TYR A 84 -2.08 11.22 -3.34
CA TYR A 84 -1.35 12.17 -2.47
C TYR A 84 -1.20 13.55 -3.09
N SER A 85 -0.76 13.63 -4.35
CA SER A 85 -0.63 14.92 -5.04
C SER A 85 -1.98 15.62 -5.17
N GLN A 86 -3.01 14.89 -5.62
CA GLN A 86 -4.34 15.45 -5.81
C GLN A 86 -4.98 15.89 -4.49
N TYR A 87 -4.76 15.14 -3.41
CA TYR A 87 -5.20 15.53 -2.07
C TYR A 87 -4.59 16.87 -1.65
N ILE A 88 -3.28 17.06 -1.81
CA ILE A 88 -2.62 18.33 -1.50
C ILE A 88 -3.16 19.47 -2.37
N SER A 89 -3.27 19.24 -3.68
CA SER A 89 -3.75 20.26 -4.62
C SER A 89 -5.16 20.73 -4.25
N ILE A 90 -6.07 19.79 -4.01
CA ILE A 90 -7.46 20.11 -3.64
C ILE A 90 -7.55 20.74 -2.24
N SER A 91 -6.73 20.30 -1.29
CA SER A 91 -6.75 20.88 0.07
C SER A 91 -6.41 22.36 0.04
N LYS A 92 -5.48 22.78 -0.83
CA LYS A 92 -5.14 24.20 -1.01
C LYS A 92 -6.28 25.00 -1.61
N VAL A 93 -6.96 24.45 -2.63
CA VAL A 93 -8.14 25.10 -3.22
C VAL A 93 -9.24 25.29 -2.18
N ILE A 94 -9.52 24.27 -1.37
CA ILE A 94 -10.52 24.36 -0.30
C ILE A 94 -10.11 25.36 0.79
N GLU A 95 -8.81 25.47 1.08
CA GLU A 95 -8.28 26.46 2.04
C GLU A 95 -8.43 27.90 1.54
N GLU A 96 -8.28 28.12 0.23
CA GLU A 96 -8.46 29.42 -0.43
C GLU A 96 -9.94 29.79 -0.58
N ASP A 97 -10.78 28.85 -1.05
CA ASP A 97 -12.21 29.07 -1.33
C ASP A 97 -13.08 29.04 -0.06
N GLY A 98 -12.62 28.35 0.98
CA GLY A 98 -13.38 28.06 2.18
C GLY A 98 -14.24 26.79 2.07
N ILE A 99 -14.63 26.23 3.22
CA ILE A 99 -15.40 24.96 3.27
C ILE A 99 -16.85 25.11 2.84
N MET A 100 -17.39 26.33 2.88
CA MET A 100 -18.73 26.68 2.42
C MET A 100 -18.60 27.70 1.29
N VAL A 101 -19.20 27.41 0.13
CA VAL A 101 -19.20 28.29 -1.03
C VAL A 101 -20.59 28.88 -1.18
N HIS A 102 -20.66 30.18 -1.48
CA HIS A 102 -21.93 30.87 -1.66
C HIS A 102 -22.24 31.03 -3.15
N THR A 103 -23.47 30.69 -3.54
CA THR A 103 -23.97 31.01 -4.88
C THR A 103 -24.43 32.46 -4.90
N GLU A 104 -23.90 33.23 -5.83
CA GLU A 104 -24.36 34.59 -6.13
C GLU A 104 -25.64 34.52 -6.97
N GLY A 105 -26.64 35.30 -6.59
CA GLY A 105 -27.86 35.53 -7.36
C GLY A 105 -28.15 37.02 -7.44
N GLU A 106 -29.19 37.38 -8.19
CA GLU A 106 -29.70 38.74 -8.27
C GLU A 106 -31.11 38.79 -7.67
N ASP A 107 -31.41 39.85 -6.91
CA ASP A 107 -32.79 40.13 -6.48
C ASP A 107 -33.66 40.64 -7.65
N GLU A 108 -34.95 40.86 -7.42
CA GLU A 108 -35.87 41.40 -8.44
C GLU A 108 -35.48 42.81 -8.93
N GLU A 109 -34.57 43.49 -8.24
CA GLU A 109 -34.04 44.82 -8.56
C GLU A 109 -32.64 44.77 -9.21
N GLY A 110 -32.07 43.58 -9.42
CA GLY A 110 -30.75 43.37 -10.04
C GLY A 110 -29.56 43.56 -9.08
N ASN A 111 -29.77 43.63 -7.77
CA ASN A 111 -28.68 43.68 -6.79
C ASN A 111 -28.15 42.27 -6.47
N PRO A 112 -26.83 42.09 -6.32
CA PRO A 112 -26.24 40.80 -5.99
C PRO A 112 -26.57 40.38 -4.55
N ILE A 113 -27.16 39.20 -4.41
CA ILE A 113 -27.49 38.55 -3.13
C ILE A 113 -26.75 37.22 -3.00
N LYS A 114 -26.26 36.92 -1.78
CA LYS A 114 -25.72 35.59 -1.45
C LYS A 114 -26.86 34.67 -1.07
N LEU A 115 -27.19 33.70 -1.92
CA LEU A 115 -28.40 32.91 -1.80
C LEU A 115 -28.27 31.83 -0.72
N ILE A 116 -27.32 30.91 -0.87
CA ILE A 116 -27.18 29.70 -0.04
C ILE A 116 -25.68 29.37 0.10
N GLY A 117 -25.24 28.99 1.29
CA GLY A 117 -23.93 28.37 1.50
C GLY A 117 -24.03 26.86 1.30
N GLU A 118 -23.38 26.35 0.26
CA GLU A 118 -23.25 24.90 0.00
C GLU A 118 -21.86 24.40 0.39
N GLU A 119 -21.75 23.12 0.74
CA GLU A 119 -20.45 22.49 0.96
C GLU A 119 -19.58 22.59 -0.30
N HIS A 120 -18.30 22.93 -0.13
CA HIS A 120 -17.40 23.02 -1.27
C HIS A 120 -17.39 21.70 -2.06
N PRO A 121 -17.62 21.73 -3.40
CA PRO A 121 -17.76 20.52 -4.22
C PRO A 121 -16.55 19.57 -4.18
N LEU A 122 -15.38 20.07 -3.79
CA LEU A 122 -14.15 19.29 -3.72
C LEU A 122 -14.00 18.52 -2.40
N LEU A 123 -14.78 18.80 -1.34
CA LEU A 123 -14.70 18.09 -0.06
C LEU A 123 -14.90 16.58 -0.23
N LYS A 124 -15.89 16.18 -1.04
CA LYS A 124 -16.14 14.77 -1.36
C LYS A 124 -14.94 14.12 -2.07
N ARG A 125 -14.31 14.85 -3.00
CA ARG A 125 -13.16 14.36 -3.75
C ARG A 125 -11.90 14.29 -2.89
N GLN A 126 -11.69 15.25 -2.00
CA GLN A 126 -10.63 15.25 -0.99
C GLN A 126 -10.74 14.00 -0.10
N LYS A 127 -11.94 13.70 0.42
CA LYS A 127 -12.20 12.48 1.20
C LYS A 127 -11.87 11.22 0.40
N ASN A 128 -12.27 11.14 -0.86
CA ASN A 128 -11.99 9.98 -1.72
C ASN A 128 -10.48 9.75 -1.91
N TYR A 129 -9.70 10.81 -2.13
CA TYR A 129 -8.24 10.67 -2.24
C TYR A 129 -7.62 10.25 -0.92
N TYR A 130 -8.09 10.78 0.21
CA TYR A 130 -7.64 10.33 1.52
C TYR A 130 -7.94 8.84 1.75
N ASP A 131 -9.13 8.37 1.40
CA ASP A 131 -9.51 6.96 1.57
C ASP A 131 -8.65 6.04 0.67
N GLN A 132 -8.39 6.44 -0.59
CA GLN A 132 -7.48 5.72 -1.50
C GLN A 132 -6.06 5.64 -0.92
N MET A 133 -5.54 6.77 -0.43
CA MET A 133 -4.23 6.83 0.22
C MET A 133 -4.19 5.92 1.46
N LYS A 134 -5.21 5.98 2.31
CA LYS A 134 -5.27 5.17 3.54
C LYS A 134 -5.33 3.68 3.23
N SER A 135 -6.08 3.28 2.21
CA SER A 135 -6.16 1.88 1.78
C SER A 135 -4.79 1.39 1.32
N ALA A 136 -4.19 2.05 0.33
CA ALA A 136 -2.87 1.65 -0.17
C ALA A 136 -1.77 1.76 0.90
N ALA A 137 -1.85 2.73 1.81
CA ALA A 137 -0.93 2.84 2.94
C ALA A 137 -1.02 1.64 3.90
N ASN A 138 -2.19 1.02 4.06
CA ASN A 138 -2.32 -0.20 4.84
C ASN A 138 -1.71 -1.41 4.12
N ASP A 139 -1.90 -1.50 2.81
CA ASP A 139 -1.36 -2.61 2.00
C ASP A 139 0.17 -2.58 1.96
N PHE A 140 0.77 -1.39 1.84
CA PHE A 140 2.22 -1.20 1.84
C PHE A 140 2.87 -1.16 3.22
N GLY A 141 2.11 -1.20 4.31
CA GLY A 141 2.72 -1.09 5.64
C GLY A 141 3.23 0.31 5.98
N LEU A 142 2.59 1.37 5.46
CA LEU A 142 2.96 2.76 5.78
C LEU A 142 2.32 3.26 7.07
N THR A 143 1.25 2.60 7.54
CA THR A 143 0.60 2.93 8.83
C THR A 143 1.26 2.19 10.00
N PRO A 144 1.28 2.75 11.23
CA PRO A 144 1.84 2.06 12.40
C PRO A 144 1.23 0.67 12.64
N SER A 145 -0.09 0.54 12.50
CA SER A 145 -0.80 -0.73 12.67
C SER A 145 -0.42 -1.75 11.60
N ALA A 146 -0.28 -1.33 10.34
CA ALA A 146 0.16 -2.21 9.26
C ALA A 146 1.61 -2.67 9.44
N ARG A 147 2.50 -1.76 9.90
CA ARG A 147 3.89 -2.12 10.27
C ARG A 147 3.95 -3.14 11.40
N ALA A 148 3.15 -2.97 12.45
CA ALA A 148 3.07 -3.93 13.54
C ALA A 148 2.63 -5.31 13.05
N LYS A 149 1.65 -5.36 12.14
CA LYS A 149 1.19 -6.62 11.52
C LYS A 149 2.30 -7.30 10.71
N LEU A 150 3.01 -6.54 9.87
CA LEU A 150 4.15 -7.05 9.09
C LEU A 150 5.28 -7.57 9.98
N ALA A 151 5.58 -6.86 11.08
CA ALA A 151 6.58 -7.31 12.05
C ALA A 151 6.18 -8.65 12.69
N ILE A 152 4.92 -8.79 13.13
CA ILE A 152 4.41 -10.05 13.70
C ILE A 152 4.57 -11.20 12.70
N THR A 153 4.20 -10.98 11.42
CA THR A 153 4.34 -11.98 10.36
C THR A 153 5.80 -12.38 10.15
N ARG A 154 6.73 -11.44 10.00
CA ARG A 154 8.17 -11.76 9.83
C ARG A 154 8.74 -12.50 11.04
N THR A 155 8.40 -12.06 12.25
CA THR A 155 8.88 -12.72 13.48
C THR A 155 8.38 -14.16 13.56
N GLN A 156 7.14 -14.42 13.13
CA GLN A 156 6.60 -15.77 13.09
C GLN A 156 7.34 -16.64 12.06
N GLU A 157 7.59 -16.11 10.86
CA GLU A 157 8.35 -16.81 9.81
C GLU A 157 9.78 -17.15 10.25
N GLU A 158 10.46 -16.23 10.93
CA GLU A 158 11.82 -16.45 11.47
C GLU A 158 11.85 -17.52 12.57
N ARG A 159 10.87 -17.51 13.47
CA ARG A 159 10.73 -18.55 14.49
C ARG A 159 10.50 -19.92 13.86
N GLU A 160 9.65 -20.00 12.85
CA GLU A 160 9.37 -21.24 12.13
C GLU A 160 10.58 -21.76 11.35
N LYS A 161 11.38 -20.87 10.74
CA LYS A 161 12.68 -21.19 10.12
C LYS A 161 13.68 -21.74 11.13
N THR A 162 13.89 -21.01 12.23
CA THR A 162 14.87 -21.38 13.26
C THR A 162 14.52 -22.72 13.91
N ALA A 163 13.23 -22.98 14.16
CA ALA A 163 12.77 -24.27 14.67
C ALA A 163 13.07 -25.41 13.68
N ALA A 164 12.78 -25.19 12.40
CA ALA A 164 13.05 -26.17 11.34
C ALA A 164 14.54 -26.53 11.23
N GLU A 165 15.42 -25.52 11.24
CA GLU A 165 16.86 -25.72 11.15
C GLU A 165 17.45 -26.48 12.34
N LYS A 166 16.91 -26.25 13.55
CA LYS A 166 17.32 -26.99 14.76
C LYS A 166 16.90 -28.46 14.72
N GLU A 167 15.68 -28.75 14.25
CA GLU A 167 15.25 -30.14 14.06
C GLU A 167 16.12 -30.85 13.03
N PHE A 168 16.47 -30.19 11.93
CA PHE A 168 17.30 -30.79 10.89
C PHE A 168 18.74 -31.08 11.34
N LYS A 169 19.33 -30.25 12.21
CA LYS A 169 20.70 -30.46 12.73
C LYS A 169 20.82 -31.52 13.83
N ASN A 170 19.69 -31.93 14.41
CA ASN A 170 19.64 -32.95 15.48
C ASN A 170 19.32 -34.36 14.94
N VAL A 171 19.26 -34.53 13.62
CA VAL A 171 19.08 -35.80 12.89
C VAL A 171 20.36 -36.12 12.14
#